data_AF-A0AAQ3L627-F1
#
_entry.id   AF-A0AAQ3L627-F1
#
_cell.length_a   1.000
_cell.length_b   1.000
_cell.length_c   1.000
_cell.angle_alpha   90.00
_cell.angle_beta   90.00
_cell.angle_gamma   90.00
#
_symmetry.space_group_name_H-M   'P 1'
#
loop_
_entity.id
_entity.type
_entity.pdbx_description
1 polymer ?
#
loop_
_entity_poly.entity_id
_entity_poly.type
_entity_poly.pdbx_seq_one_letter_code
_entity_poly.pdbx_strand_id
1 'polypeptide(L)'
;MLGNDVNDSWWVAIDGEVLDNLLSLPDVGKIKDQHPAAQVSVLHEGKADQEDAEWIPFEKNEPARFKVVSSRGYDGMQVTVPQSKEAEEEKPGGPEEEAAAEDKAEASTEKEEVEAKEPEEKAPKTKAKKDRKKKETAEPKADASQKTEILPEAVQKELESLKSEVKSLRDEVSALRDLADTLKQPIMEAHRVLAEREQFLEASEANLFDKAQKQEVLQTELEQMREELDEQKAALKAREARLSAG
;
A
#
# COMPACT_ATOMS: atom_id res chain seq x y z
N MET A 1 -2.02 -21.69 29.10
CA MET A 1 -2.33 -20.25 29.16
C MET A 1 -1.55 -19.63 28.03
N LEU A 2 -2.20 -18.97 27.08
CA LEU A 2 -1.49 -18.16 26.09
C LEU A 2 -1.00 -16.93 26.86
N GLY A 3 0.32 -16.72 26.87
CA GLY A 3 0.91 -15.52 27.43
C GLY A 3 0.80 -14.44 26.37
N ASN A 4 -0.32 -13.73 26.37
CA ASN A 4 -0.52 -12.65 25.42
C ASN A 4 0.31 -11.44 25.88
N ASP A 5 1.39 -11.15 25.16
CA ASP A 5 2.27 -10.03 25.48
C ASP A 5 1.66 -8.72 24.98
N VAL A 6 2.08 -7.59 25.57
CA VAL A 6 1.63 -6.25 25.17
C VAL A 6 2.01 -5.92 23.71
N ASN A 7 2.95 -6.68 23.15
CA ASN A 7 3.48 -6.57 21.79
C ASN A 7 2.77 -7.48 20.77
N ASP A 8 1.76 -8.27 21.17
CA ASP A 8 1.01 -9.09 20.23
C ASP A 8 0.29 -8.24 19.18
N SER A 9 0.29 -8.70 17.93
CA SER A 9 -0.42 -8.11 16.81
C SER A 9 -1.87 -8.61 16.75
N TRP A 10 -2.81 -7.69 16.54
CA TRP A 10 -4.24 -7.99 16.45
C TRP A 10 -4.83 -7.43 15.16
N TRP A 11 -5.63 -8.25 14.49
CA TRP A 11 -6.62 -7.78 13.53
C TRP A 11 -7.72 -7.04 14.27
N VAL A 12 -8.19 -5.93 13.69
CA VAL A 12 -9.19 -5.05 14.29
C VAL A 12 -10.34 -4.87 13.32
N ALA A 13 -11.56 -5.04 13.81
CA ALA A 13 -12.78 -4.71 13.09
C ALA A 13 -13.53 -3.58 13.81
N ILE A 14 -14.02 -2.59 13.05
CA ILE A 14 -14.82 -1.47 13.55
C ILE A 14 -16.20 -1.59 12.89
N ASP A 15 -17.26 -1.77 13.69
CA ASP A 15 -18.64 -1.94 13.22
C ASP A 15 -18.84 -3.05 12.17
N GLY A 16 -17.90 -4.01 12.11
CA GLY A 16 -17.87 -5.13 11.15
C GLY A 16 -16.89 -4.97 9.99
N GLU A 17 -16.33 -3.78 9.77
CA GLU A 17 -15.29 -3.54 8.75
C GLU A 17 -13.91 -3.86 9.33
N VAL A 18 -13.20 -4.81 8.71
CA VAL A 18 -11.83 -5.22 9.11
C VAL A 18 -10.82 -4.22 8.56
N LEU A 19 -9.88 -3.79 9.40
CA LEU A 19 -8.75 -2.95 9.00
C LEU A 19 -7.61 -3.80 8.41
N ASP A 20 -7.02 -3.35 7.31
CA ASP A 20 -5.90 -4.02 6.63
C ASP A 20 -4.60 -4.09 7.46
N ASN A 21 -4.48 -3.28 8.52
CA ASN A 21 -3.28 -3.19 9.35
C ASN A 21 -3.46 -3.96 10.67
N LEU A 22 -2.50 -4.81 11.00
CA LEU A 22 -2.31 -5.36 12.33
C LEU A 22 -1.94 -4.24 13.31
N LEU A 23 -2.56 -4.25 14.49
CA LEU A 23 -2.40 -3.20 15.51
C LEU A 23 -2.08 -3.79 16.88
N SER A 24 -1.30 -3.03 17.67
CA SER A 24 -1.05 -3.35 19.08
C SER A 24 -2.29 -3.04 19.93
N LEU A 25 -2.50 -3.77 21.04
CA LEU A 25 -3.61 -3.49 21.97
C LEU A 25 -3.68 -2.01 22.44
N PRO A 26 -2.57 -1.33 22.74
CA PRO A 26 -2.55 0.12 22.99
C PRO A 26 -3.14 0.96 21.84
N ASP A 27 -2.88 0.61 20.58
CA ASP A 27 -3.40 1.32 19.41
C ASP A 27 -4.90 1.04 19.18
N VAL A 28 -5.36 -0.20 19.43
CA VAL A 28 -6.80 -0.51 19.49
C VAL A 28 -7.49 0.35 20.56
N GLY A 29 -6.83 0.58 21.70
CA GLY A 29 -7.26 1.51 22.74
C GLY A 29 -7.49 2.93 22.21
N LYS A 30 -6.54 3.47 21.43
CA LYS A 30 -6.64 4.80 20.79
C LYS A 30 -7.81 4.87 19.78
N ILE A 31 -8.01 3.82 18.99
CA ILE A 31 -9.15 3.73 18.05
C ILE A 31 -10.47 3.76 18.81
N LYS A 32 -10.59 3.02 19.91
CA LYS A 32 -11.81 3.03 20.74
C LYS A 32 -12.07 4.38 21.43
N ASP A 33 -11.01 5.14 21.73
CA ASP A 33 -11.14 6.53 22.23
C ASP A 33 -11.61 7.51 21.12
N GLN A 34 -11.16 7.32 19.88
CA GLN A 34 -11.60 8.10 18.72
C GLN A 34 -13.05 7.78 18.32
N HIS A 35 -13.45 6.51 18.46
CA HIS A 35 -14.76 5.99 18.06
C HIS A 35 -15.50 5.33 19.25
N PRO A 36 -15.90 6.11 20.28
CA PRO A 36 -16.48 5.55 21.51
C PRO A 36 -17.80 4.79 21.27
N ALA A 37 -18.59 5.21 20.28
CA ALA A 37 -19.86 4.58 19.92
C ALA A 37 -19.72 3.31 19.05
N ALA A 38 -18.58 3.12 18.37
CA ALA A 38 -18.39 2.00 17.45
C ALA A 38 -18.12 0.68 18.18
N GLN A 39 -18.62 -0.43 17.65
CA GLN A 39 -18.28 -1.77 18.11
C GLN A 39 -16.91 -2.18 17.56
N VAL A 40 -15.88 -2.01 18.39
CA VAL A 40 -14.53 -2.50 18.09
C VAL A 40 -14.43 -3.96 18.52
N SER A 41 -13.98 -4.82 17.62
CA SER A 41 -13.70 -6.24 17.89
C SER A 41 -12.27 -6.56 17.47
N VAL A 42 -11.61 -7.47 18.18
CA VAL A 42 -10.23 -7.87 17.90
C VAL A 42 -10.11 -9.37 17.67
N LEU A 43 -9.19 -9.76 16.79
CA LEU A 43 -8.81 -11.13 16.53
C LEU A 43 -7.28 -11.24 16.57
N HIS A 44 -6.76 -12.17 17.35
CA HIS A 44 -5.32 -12.39 17.50
C HIS A 44 -4.70 -12.91 16.20
N GLU A 45 -3.55 -12.38 15.77
CA GLU A 45 -2.89 -12.76 14.50
C GLU A 45 -2.74 -14.29 14.34
N GLY A 46 -2.13 -14.97 15.32
CA GLY A 46 -2.00 -16.44 15.34
C GLY A 46 -3.30 -17.27 15.43
N LYS A 47 -4.47 -16.64 15.30
CA LYS A 47 -5.77 -17.30 15.11
C LYS A 47 -6.44 -16.94 13.78
N ALA A 48 -5.89 -16.02 13.00
CA ALA A 48 -6.51 -15.54 11.76
C ALA A 48 -6.74 -16.65 10.72
N ASP A 49 -5.86 -17.66 10.70
CA ASP A 49 -5.94 -18.81 9.79
C ASP A 49 -6.99 -19.88 10.19
N GLN A 50 -7.72 -19.68 11.30
CA GLN A 50 -8.74 -20.62 11.76
C GLN A 50 -10.13 -20.21 11.25
N GLU A 51 -10.80 -21.07 10.47
CA GLU A 51 -12.14 -20.78 9.92
C GLU A 51 -13.17 -20.44 11.02
N ASP A 52 -13.05 -21.06 12.20
CA ASP A 52 -13.90 -20.84 13.38
C ASP A 52 -13.36 -19.75 14.34
N ALA A 53 -12.53 -18.82 13.86
CA ALA A 53 -11.92 -17.78 14.69
C ALA A 53 -12.95 -16.77 15.25
N GLU A 54 -13.29 -16.93 16.54
CA GLU A 54 -14.17 -15.99 17.24
C GLU A 54 -13.51 -14.61 17.42
N TRP A 55 -14.04 -13.61 16.72
CA TRP A 55 -13.78 -12.19 16.98
C TRP A 55 -14.27 -11.81 18.37
N ILE A 56 -13.43 -11.13 19.15
CA ILE A 56 -13.73 -10.82 20.55
C ILE A 56 -14.02 -9.32 20.71
N PRO A 57 -15.20 -8.92 21.25
CA PRO A 57 -15.50 -7.51 21.45
C PRO A 57 -14.53 -6.86 22.45
N PHE A 58 -14.04 -5.69 22.07
CA PHE A 58 -13.06 -4.92 22.84
C PHE A 58 -13.75 -3.83 23.66
N GLU A 59 -13.85 -4.06 24.97
CA GLU A 59 -14.44 -3.11 25.91
C GLU A 59 -13.36 -2.42 26.76
N LYS A 60 -13.17 -1.11 26.52
CA LYS A 60 -12.33 -0.25 27.35
C LYS A 60 -13.06 0.08 28.66
N ASN A 61 -12.91 -0.82 29.64
CA ASN A 61 -13.57 -0.71 30.94
C ASN A 61 -12.91 0.32 31.89
N GLU A 62 -11.59 0.52 31.79
CA GLU A 62 -10.86 1.59 32.50
C GLU A 62 -9.69 2.12 31.63
N PRO A 63 -9.19 3.36 31.84
CA PRO A 63 -8.11 3.93 31.03
C PRO A 63 -6.77 3.18 31.09
N ALA A 64 -6.59 2.22 32.00
CA ALA A 64 -5.39 1.40 32.13
C ALA A 64 -5.65 -0.13 32.11
N ARG A 65 -6.91 -0.57 31.92
CA ARG A 65 -7.28 -2.00 31.92
C ARG A 65 -8.19 -2.32 30.76
N PHE A 66 -7.74 -3.27 29.95
CA PHE A 66 -8.48 -3.79 28.81
C PHE A 66 -9.11 -5.12 29.20
N LYS A 67 -10.41 -5.27 28.93
CA LYS A 67 -11.12 -6.52 29.15
C LYS A 67 -11.58 -7.08 27.82
N VAL A 68 -11.03 -8.23 27.47
CA VAL A 68 -11.39 -8.99 26.28
C VAL A 68 -12.54 -9.92 26.68
N VAL A 69 -13.77 -9.59 26.26
CA VAL A 69 -14.98 -10.26 26.74
C VAL A 69 -15.27 -11.50 25.90
N SER A 70 -14.80 -12.66 26.36
CA SER A 70 -15.12 -13.94 25.75
C SER A 70 -16.61 -14.27 25.87
N SER A 71 -17.27 -14.45 24.72
CA SER A 71 -18.70 -14.79 24.60
C SER A 71 -19.10 -16.11 25.28
N ARG A 72 -18.16 -17.04 25.50
CA ARG A 72 -18.40 -18.36 26.09
C ARG A 72 -18.46 -18.42 27.63
N GLY A 73 -18.68 -17.30 28.31
CA GLY A 73 -18.92 -17.26 29.77
C GLY A 73 -17.72 -17.62 30.66
N TYR A 74 -16.50 -17.61 30.11
CA TYR A 74 -15.26 -17.66 30.90
C TYR A 74 -14.95 -16.28 31.49
N ASP A 75 -14.42 -16.27 32.72
CA ASP A 75 -14.04 -15.05 33.43
C ASP A 75 -13.10 -14.18 32.56
N GLY A 76 -13.59 -13.01 32.17
CA GLY A 76 -12.93 -12.18 31.15
C GLY A 76 -11.55 -11.70 31.62
N MET A 77 -10.51 -12.05 30.86
CA MET A 77 -9.12 -11.69 31.16
C MET A 77 -8.96 -10.17 31.20
N GLN A 78 -8.37 -9.67 32.29
CA GLN A 78 -7.96 -8.27 32.43
C GLN A 78 -6.49 -8.15 32.06
N VAL A 79 -6.20 -7.50 30.92
CA VAL A 79 -4.83 -7.10 30.58
C VAL A 79 -4.59 -5.73 31.19
N THR A 80 -3.68 -5.66 32.16
CA THR A 80 -3.23 -4.37 32.74
C THR A 80 -2.00 -3.95 31.98
N VAL A 81 -2.11 -2.90 31.17
CA VAL A 81 -0.94 -2.36 30.46
C VAL A 81 -0.05 -1.64 31.48
N PRO A 82 1.24 -1.98 31.61
CA PRO A 82 2.14 -1.24 32.48
C PRO A 82 2.24 0.19 31.94
N GLN A 83 1.94 1.19 32.78
CA GLN A 83 2.21 2.57 32.44
C GLN A 83 3.72 2.73 32.26
N SER A 84 4.15 2.84 31.01
CA SER A 84 5.53 3.17 30.64
C SER A 84 5.86 4.53 31.23
N LYS A 85 6.64 4.53 32.32
CA LYS A 85 7.34 5.74 32.77
C LYS A 85 8.23 6.21 31.62
N GLU A 86 8.06 7.45 31.22
CA GLU A 86 9.01 8.15 30.36
C GLU A 86 10.38 8.07 31.03
N ALA A 87 11.32 7.37 30.38
CA ALA A 87 12.69 7.21 30.83
C ALA A 87 13.58 8.05 29.92
N GLU A 88 14.49 8.81 30.55
CA GLU A 88 15.34 9.78 29.87
C GLU A 88 16.32 9.13 28.90
N GLU A 89 16.62 9.91 27.88
CA GLU A 89 17.68 9.83 26.88
C GLU A 89 19.03 9.32 27.41
N GLU A 90 19.51 8.17 26.92
CA GLU A 90 20.95 7.86 26.88
C GLU A 90 21.34 7.06 25.62
N LYS A 91 22.55 7.32 25.11
CA LYS A 91 23.04 6.94 23.78
C LYS A 91 24.59 6.95 23.82
N PRO A 92 25.31 6.24 22.92
CA PRO A 92 25.20 4.84 22.50
C PRO A 92 26.47 4.04 22.85
N GLY A 93 26.43 2.70 22.70
CA GLY A 93 27.62 1.85 22.80
C GLY A 93 27.53 0.55 21.99
N GLY A 94 28.54 0.32 21.15
CA GLY A 94 28.92 -0.95 20.50
C GLY A 94 30.41 -0.87 20.14
N PRO A 95 31.02 -1.78 19.35
CA PRO A 95 30.46 -3.00 18.73
C PRO A 95 31.33 -4.28 18.94
N GLU A 96 30.79 -5.45 18.59
CA GLU A 96 31.49 -6.72 18.22
C GLU A 96 30.55 -7.38 17.15
N GLU A 97 30.89 -7.81 15.91
CA GLU A 97 31.97 -8.69 15.37
C GLU A 97 32.04 -10.04 16.11
N GLU A 98 31.93 -11.27 15.57
CA GLU A 98 31.97 -11.94 14.25
C GLU A 98 31.04 -13.21 14.29
N ALA A 99 30.69 -13.98 13.25
CA ALA A 99 30.68 -13.86 11.77
C ALA A 99 29.99 -15.10 11.12
N ALA A 100 29.84 -15.08 9.79
CA ALA A 100 29.83 -16.20 8.83
C ALA A 100 28.72 -17.30 8.81
N ALA A 101 27.95 -17.32 7.71
CA ALA A 101 27.68 -18.45 6.80
C ALA A 101 26.66 -17.97 5.74
N GLU A 102 27.08 -17.47 4.58
CA GLU A 102 27.22 -18.27 3.35
C GLU A 102 26.20 -19.40 3.20
N ASP A 103 25.16 -19.16 2.38
CA ASP A 103 24.82 -20.13 1.34
C ASP A 103 24.37 -19.42 0.06
N LYS A 104 24.78 -19.95 -1.10
CA LYS A 104 24.52 -19.38 -2.43
C LYS A 104 23.43 -20.19 -3.13
N ALA A 105 22.34 -19.54 -3.51
CA ALA A 105 21.45 -20.04 -4.56
C ALA A 105 21.45 -19.06 -5.73
N GLU A 106 22.16 -19.42 -6.81
CA GLU A 106 22.13 -18.69 -8.07
C GLU A 106 20.81 -18.97 -8.78
N ALA A 107 20.05 -17.92 -9.10
CA ALA A 107 18.91 -17.98 -10.01
C ALA A 107 19.10 -16.93 -11.11
N SER A 108 19.22 -17.41 -12.35
CA SER A 108 19.54 -16.59 -13.51
C SER A 108 18.50 -15.49 -13.77
N THR A 109 18.95 -14.24 -13.81
CA THR A 109 18.23 -13.16 -14.48
C THR A 109 18.40 -13.33 -16.00
N GLU A 110 17.51 -14.10 -16.61
CA GLU A 110 17.36 -14.13 -18.05
C GLU A 110 16.76 -12.79 -18.50
N LYS A 111 17.56 -11.97 -19.20
CA LYS A 111 17.13 -10.67 -19.72
C LYS A 111 16.24 -10.89 -20.94
N GLU A 112 14.93 -10.90 -20.75
CA GLU A 112 14.00 -10.71 -21.86
C GLU A 112 13.90 -9.21 -22.19
N GLU A 113 14.49 -8.82 -23.32
CA GLU A 113 14.52 -7.46 -23.82
C GLU A 113 13.16 -7.11 -24.46
N VAL A 114 12.16 -6.81 -23.62
CA VAL A 114 10.85 -6.36 -24.09
C VAL A 114 10.98 -4.95 -24.66
N GLU A 115 11.03 -4.89 -25.99
CA GLU A 115 11.06 -3.67 -26.80
C GLU A 115 9.82 -2.80 -26.55
N ALA A 116 9.90 -1.93 -25.54
CA ALA A 116 8.85 -0.99 -25.19
C ALA A 116 8.62 0.02 -26.32
N LYS A 117 7.62 -0.23 -27.16
CA LYS A 117 7.16 0.69 -28.20
C LYS A 117 6.49 1.91 -27.54
N GLU A 118 7.29 2.94 -27.32
CA GLU A 118 6.81 4.31 -27.11
C GLU A 118 5.76 4.66 -28.17
N PRO A 119 4.54 5.07 -27.78
CA PRO A 119 3.67 5.77 -28.70
C PRO A 119 4.27 7.18 -28.93
N GLU A 120 4.82 7.43 -30.13
CA GLU A 120 5.22 8.78 -30.56
C GLU A 120 4.02 9.75 -30.47
N GLU A 121 3.84 10.43 -29.35
CA GLU A 121 2.89 11.53 -29.25
C GLU A 121 3.48 12.73 -30.03
N LYS A 122 3.05 12.85 -31.29
CA LYS A 122 3.53 13.87 -32.24
C LYS A 122 3.06 15.27 -31.85
N ALA A 123 3.74 15.87 -30.89
CA ALA A 123 3.65 17.29 -30.59
C ALA A 123 3.92 18.09 -31.89
N PRO A 124 2.97 18.91 -32.38
CA PRO A 124 3.16 19.66 -33.61
C PRO A 124 4.19 20.76 -33.40
N LYS A 125 5.41 20.56 -33.93
CA LYS A 125 6.50 21.55 -33.97
C LYS A 125 6.07 22.75 -34.81
N THR A 126 5.39 23.71 -34.19
CA THR A 126 5.05 25.02 -34.77
C THR A 126 6.30 25.86 -34.96
N LYS A 127 7.03 25.59 -36.06
CA LYS A 127 8.14 26.41 -36.55
C LYS A 127 7.62 27.77 -37.03
N ALA A 128 7.27 28.65 -36.09
CA ALA A 128 7.00 30.05 -36.36
C ALA A 128 8.32 30.77 -36.70
N LYS A 129 8.74 30.65 -37.97
CA LYS A 129 9.74 31.55 -38.56
C LYS A 129 9.24 32.99 -38.39
N LYS A 130 9.82 33.73 -37.44
CA LYS A 130 9.62 35.16 -37.31
C LYS A 130 10.83 35.90 -37.85
N ASP A 131 10.94 35.92 -39.18
CA ASP A 131 11.82 36.82 -39.93
C ASP A 131 11.40 38.28 -39.67
N ARG A 132 11.73 38.83 -38.50
CA ARG A 132 11.50 40.25 -38.20
C ARG A 132 12.68 41.09 -38.67
N LYS A 133 12.67 41.28 -39.99
CA LYS A 133 13.42 42.25 -40.77
C LYS A 133 13.72 43.53 -39.98
N LYS A 134 15.02 43.75 -39.72
CA LYS A 134 15.59 44.99 -39.19
C LYS A 134 15.09 46.16 -40.05
N LYS A 135 14.22 47.01 -39.50
CA LYS A 135 13.81 48.27 -40.12
C LYS A 135 14.12 49.40 -39.16
N GLU A 136 15.30 50.00 -39.34
CA GLU A 136 15.60 51.32 -38.82
C GLU A 136 14.45 52.25 -39.21
N THR A 137 13.80 52.80 -38.20
CA THR A 137 12.83 53.89 -38.35
C THR A 137 13.38 55.00 -37.49
N ALA A 138 13.81 56.08 -38.14
CA ALA A 138 14.56 57.16 -37.52
C ALA A 138 13.79 57.78 -36.34
N GLU A 139 14.55 58.26 -35.35
CA GLU A 139 14.03 59.08 -34.25
C GLU A 139 13.27 60.29 -34.79
N PRO A 140 11.98 60.48 -34.47
CA PRO A 140 11.42 61.81 -34.37
C PRO A 140 11.71 62.33 -32.96
N LYS A 141 12.75 63.16 -32.82
CA LYS A 141 12.90 64.03 -31.65
C LYS A 141 11.75 65.05 -31.68
N ALA A 142 10.66 64.71 -31.00
CA ALA A 142 9.52 65.59 -30.83
C ALA A 142 9.35 65.87 -29.33
N ASP A 143 9.43 67.16 -28.98
CA ASP A 143 9.10 67.67 -27.65
C ASP A 143 7.66 67.27 -27.26
N ALA A 144 7.55 66.22 -26.45
CA ALA A 144 6.33 65.90 -25.73
C ALA A 144 6.41 66.55 -24.35
N SER A 145 6.13 67.86 -24.30
CA SER A 145 5.95 68.62 -23.06
C SER A 145 5.09 67.82 -22.08
N GLN A 146 5.57 67.72 -20.84
CA GLN A 146 4.97 66.97 -19.76
C GLN A 146 3.60 67.54 -19.38
N LYS A 147 2.56 67.18 -20.14
CA LYS A 147 1.18 67.29 -19.67
C LYS A 147 0.93 66.10 -18.75
N THR A 148 1.44 66.19 -17.52
CA THR A 148 1.00 65.36 -16.40
C THR A 148 -0.46 65.69 -16.14
N GLU A 149 -1.33 65.03 -16.90
CA GLU A 149 -2.77 65.02 -16.68
C GLU A 149 -2.99 64.41 -15.30
N ILE A 150 -3.36 65.26 -14.34
CA ILE A 150 -3.51 64.90 -12.94
C ILE A 150 -4.71 63.97 -12.84
N LEU A 151 -4.48 62.67 -13.02
CA LEU A 151 -5.44 61.62 -12.71
C LEU A 151 -5.88 61.86 -11.26
N PRO A 152 -7.20 62.00 -11.00
CA PRO A 152 -7.69 62.31 -9.66
C PRO A 152 -7.19 61.26 -8.68
N GLU A 153 -6.79 61.70 -7.47
CA GLU A 153 -6.12 60.86 -6.48
C GLU A 153 -6.87 59.55 -6.14
N ALA A 154 -8.20 59.57 -6.26
CA ALA A 154 -9.04 58.37 -6.15
C ALA A 154 -8.64 57.26 -7.13
N VAL A 155 -8.46 57.60 -8.42
CA VAL A 155 -8.07 56.63 -9.46
C VAL A 155 -6.64 56.13 -9.24
N GLN A 156 -5.75 56.95 -8.68
CA GLN A 156 -4.39 56.50 -8.34
C GLN A 156 -4.44 55.45 -7.22
N LYS A 157 -5.23 55.68 -6.16
CA LYS A 157 -5.44 54.73 -5.05
C LYS A 157 -6.09 53.43 -5.50
N GLU A 158 -7.12 53.51 -6.35
CA GLU A 158 -7.75 52.33 -6.96
C GLU A 158 -6.74 51.52 -7.78
N LEU A 159 -5.89 52.18 -8.57
CA LEU A 159 -4.89 51.53 -9.42
C LEU A 159 -3.74 50.92 -8.59
N GLU A 160 -3.38 51.51 -7.45
CA GLU A 160 -2.47 50.91 -6.47
C GLU A 160 -3.08 49.69 -5.78
N SER A 161 -4.36 49.75 -5.40
CA SER A 161 -5.11 48.61 -4.86
C SER A 161 -5.21 47.46 -5.87
N LEU A 162 -5.56 47.75 -7.12
CA LEU A 162 -5.64 46.74 -8.18
C LEU A 162 -4.27 46.10 -8.46
N LYS A 163 -3.18 46.88 -8.37
CA LYS A 163 -1.81 46.35 -8.49
C LYS A 163 -1.43 45.41 -7.34
N SER A 164 -1.84 45.71 -6.10
CA SER A 164 -1.55 44.84 -4.96
C SER A 164 -2.36 43.55 -5.02
N GLU A 165 -3.63 43.62 -5.43
CA GLU A 165 -4.51 42.46 -5.66
C GLU A 165 -3.99 41.57 -6.79
N VAL A 166 -3.64 42.14 -7.95
CA VAL A 166 -3.02 41.40 -9.07
C VAL A 166 -1.69 40.78 -8.67
N LYS A 167 -0.95 41.38 -7.73
CA LYS A 167 0.25 40.76 -7.16
C LYS A 167 -0.10 39.56 -6.26
N SER A 168 -1.06 39.70 -5.34
CA SER A 168 -1.51 38.59 -4.48
C SER A 168 -1.97 37.40 -5.31
N LEU A 169 -2.85 37.62 -6.29
CA LEU A 169 -3.33 36.58 -7.21
C LEU A 169 -2.20 35.92 -8.01
N ARG A 170 -1.15 36.66 -8.36
CA ARG A 170 0.02 36.11 -9.05
C ARG A 170 0.85 35.22 -8.13
N ASP A 171 1.05 35.64 -6.90
CA ASP A 171 1.81 34.91 -5.89
C ASP A 171 1.05 33.63 -5.48
N GLU A 172 -0.28 33.70 -5.34
CA GLU A 172 -1.20 32.56 -5.13
C GLU A 172 -1.17 31.56 -6.31
N VAL A 173 -1.25 32.05 -7.56
CA VAL A 173 -1.13 31.19 -8.76
C VAL A 173 0.25 30.54 -8.89
N SER A 174 1.31 31.18 -8.36
CA SER A 174 2.63 30.55 -8.25
C SER A 174 2.60 29.41 -7.23
N ALA A 175 2.12 29.68 -6.01
CA ALA A 175 2.03 28.67 -4.95
C ALA A 175 1.17 27.45 -5.34
N LEU A 176 0.07 27.66 -6.06
CA LEU A 176 -0.75 26.58 -6.60
C LEU A 176 -0.03 25.75 -7.68
N ARG A 177 0.84 26.37 -8.49
CA ARG A 177 1.68 25.64 -9.45
C ARG A 177 2.74 24.81 -8.72
N ASP A 178 3.43 25.40 -7.75
CA ASP A 178 4.47 24.73 -6.97
C ASP A 178 3.89 23.54 -6.18
N LEU A 179 2.67 23.67 -5.66
CA LEU A 179 1.90 22.57 -5.05
C LEU A 179 1.55 21.47 -6.06
N ALA A 180 1.09 21.84 -7.27
CA ALA A 180 0.77 20.87 -8.32
C ALA A 180 2.01 20.08 -8.79
N ASP A 181 3.16 20.75 -8.95
CA ASP A 181 4.43 20.10 -9.28
C ASP A 181 4.92 19.21 -8.12
N THR A 182 4.71 19.63 -6.86
CA THR A 182 5.01 18.80 -5.67
C THR A 182 4.15 17.53 -5.61
N LEU A 183 2.86 17.61 -5.95
CA LEU A 183 1.95 16.46 -5.97
C LEU A 183 2.16 15.52 -7.17
N LYS A 184 2.78 16.01 -8.25
CA LYS A 184 3.00 15.22 -9.46
C LYS A 184 3.90 14.00 -9.22
N GLN A 185 4.97 14.16 -8.44
CA GLN A 185 5.91 13.07 -8.14
C GLN A 185 5.25 11.90 -7.36
N PRO A 186 4.59 12.10 -6.20
CA PRO A 186 3.96 11.00 -5.47
C PRO A 186 2.80 10.36 -6.24
N ILE A 187 2.09 11.10 -7.11
CA ILE A 187 1.09 10.50 -8.02
C ILE A 187 1.75 9.56 -9.03
N MET A 188 2.86 9.97 -9.65
CA MET A 188 3.61 9.11 -10.57
C MET A 188 4.21 7.89 -9.86
N GLU A 189 4.69 8.05 -8.63
CA GLU A 189 5.22 6.95 -7.81
C GLU A 189 4.12 5.96 -7.39
N ALA A 190 2.94 6.44 -6.99
CA ALA A 190 1.78 5.60 -6.70
C ALA A 190 1.34 4.80 -7.94
N HIS A 191 1.29 5.43 -9.13
CA HIS A 191 1.02 4.70 -10.38
C HIS A 191 2.08 3.63 -10.69
N ARG A 192 3.36 3.93 -10.43
CA ARG A 192 4.47 2.98 -10.61
C ARG A 192 4.31 1.75 -9.70
N VAL A 193 4.02 1.97 -8.41
CA VAL A 193 3.83 0.90 -7.42
C VAL A 193 2.57 0.07 -7.72
N LEU A 194 1.48 0.69 -8.19
CA LEU A 194 0.29 -0.04 -8.62
C LEU A 194 0.58 -0.93 -9.83
N ALA A 195 1.30 -0.45 -10.83
CA ALA A 195 1.70 -1.26 -11.99
C ALA A 195 2.63 -2.43 -11.60
N GLU A 196 3.59 -2.22 -10.70
CA GLU A 196 4.44 -3.30 -10.16
C GLU A 196 3.61 -4.35 -9.41
N ARG A 197 2.58 -3.92 -8.65
CA ARG A 197 1.66 -4.82 -7.94
C ARG A 197 0.77 -5.61 -8.91
N GLU A 198 0.26 -4.99 -9.97
CA GLU A 198 -0.54 -5.67 -11.00
C GLU A 198 0.28 -6.76 -11.70
N GLN A 199 1.52 -6.46 -12.10
CA GLN A 199 2.43 -7.46 -12.68
C GLN A 199 2.75 -8.62 -11.73
N PHE A 200 2.96 -8.32 -10.43
CA PHE A 200 3.16 -9.36 -9.42
C PHE A 200 1.92 -10.26 -9.26
N LEU A 201 0.71 -9.67 -9.25
CA LEU A 201 -0.54 -10.42 -9.15
C LEU A 201 -0.75 -11.32 -10.37
N GLU A 202 -0.56 -10.81 -11.59
CA GLU A 202 -0.67 -11.57 -12.84
C GLU A 202 0.32 -12.76 -12.86
N ALA A 203 1.58 -12.52 -12.47
CA ALA A 203 2.58 -13.58 -12.32
C ALA A 203 2.20 -14.60 -11.23
N SER A 204 1.58 -14.17 -10.13
CA SER A 204 1.12 -15.06 -9.07
C SER A 204 -0.07 -15.92 -9.50
N GLU A 205 -1.00 -15.37 -10.28
CA GLU A 205 -2.17 -16.07 -10.84
C GLU A 205 -1.72 -17.13 -11.85
N ALA A 206 -0.81 -16.79 -12.75
CA ALA A 206 -0.21 -17.74 -13.69
C ALA A 206 0.46 -18.91 -12.94
N ASN A 207 1.26 -18.64 -11.90
CA ASN A 207 1.89 -19.68 -11.08
C ASN A 207 0.88 -20.58 -10.33
N LEU A 208 -0.23 -20.01 -9.86
CA LEU A 208 -1.31 -20.77 -9.21
C LEU A 208 -2.07 -21.66 -10.22
N PHE A 209 -2.35 -21.14 -11.42
CA PHE A 209 -2.96 -21.90 -12.51
C PHE A 209 -2.08 -23.09 -12.93
N ASP A 210 -0.79 -22.85 -13.14
CA ASP A 210 0.22 -23.86 -13.45
C ASP A 210 0.28 -24.96 -12.39
N LYS A 211 0.19 -24.57 -11.11
CA LYS A 211 0.18 -25.51 -9.97
C LYS A 211 -1.11 -26.32 -9.92
N ALA A 212 -2.27 -25.71 -10.19
CA ALA A 212 -3.55 -26.40 -10.27
C ALA A 212 -3.57 -27.43 -11.41
N GLN A 213 -3.08 -27.06 -12.60
CA GLN A 213 -2.97 -27.97 -13.75
C GLN A 213 -2.03 -29.15 -13.46
N LYS A 214 -0.86 -28.90 -12.82
CA LYS A 214 0.06 -29.97 -12.38
C LYS A 214 -0.61 -30.89 -11.35
N GLN A 215 -1.42 -30.35 -10.44
CA GLN A 215 -2.15 -31.14 -9.45
C GLN A 215 -3.26 -31.99 -10.10
N GLU A 216 -3.97 -31.48 -11.11
CA GLU A 216 -4.95 -32.25 -11.88
C GLU A 216 -4.29 -33.44 -12.60
N VAL A 217 -3.16 -33.21 -13.29
CA VAL A 217 -2.39 -34.28 -13.93
C VAL A 217 -1.99 -35.35 -12.91
N LEU A 218 -1.38 -34.97 -11.78
CA LEU A 218 -1.02 -35.91 -10.72
C LEU A 218 -2.22 -36.67 -10.12
N GLN A 219 -3.40 -36.04 -10.04
CA GLN A 219 -4.62 -36.74 -9.62
C GLN A 219 -5.06 -37.78 -10.66
N THR A 220 -4.99 -37.47 -11.96
CA THR A 220 -5.32 -38.45 -13.02
C THR A 220 -4.33 -39.61 -13.07
N GLU A 221 -3.03 -39.37 -12.89
CA GLU A 221 -2.00 -40.42 -12.80
C GLU A 221 -2.21 -41.31 -11.57
N LEU A 222 -2.52 -40.72 -10.41
CA LEU A 222 -2.82 -41.49 -9.20
C LEU A 222 -4.08 -42.36 -9.33
N GLU A 223 -5.09 -41.90 -10.07
CA GLU A 223 -6.30 -42.70 -10.31
C GLU A 223 -6.03 -43.85 -11.31
N GLN A 224 -5.29 -43.60 -12.40
CA GLN A 224 -4.81 -44.66 -13.31
C GLN A 224 -4.01 -45.74 -12.57
N MET A 225 -3.07 -45.33 -11.70
CA MET A 225 -2.29 -46.25 -10.87
C MET A 225 -3.16 -47.05 -9.87
N ARG A 226 -4.32 -46.53 -9.44
CA ARG A 226 -5.28 -47.27 -8.61
C ARG A 226 -6.06 -48.29 -9.43
N GLU A 227 -6.53 -47.91 -10.63
CA GLU A 227 -7.21 -48.82 -11.55
C GLU A 227 -6.29 -50.00 -11.92
N GLU A 228 -5.05 -49.76 -12.33
CA GLU A 228 -4.06 -50.81 -12.61
C GLU A 228 -3.81 -51.73 -11.40
N LEU A 229 -3.70 -51.16 -10.21
CA LEU A 229 -3.49 -51.92 -8.97
C LEU A 229 -4.69 -52.83 -8.66
N ASP A 230 -5.92 -52.36 -8.88
CA ASP A 230 -7.13 -53.14 -8.64
C ASP A 230 -7.36 -54.21 -9.74
N GLU A 231 -7.00 -53.95 -10.98
CA GLU A 231 -6.91 -54.98 -12.03
C GLU A 231 -5.90 -56.08 -11.66
N GLN A 232 -4.71 -55.71 -11.19
CA GLN A 232 -3.70 -56.67 -10.73
C GLN A 232 -4.20 -57.52 -9.55
N LYS A 233 -4.86 -56.92 -8.55
CA LYS A 233 -5.50 -57.65 -7.44
C LYS A 233 -6.58 -58.62 -7.95
N ALA A 234 -7.42 -58.17 -8.89
CA ALA A 234 -8.47 -59.01 -9.47
C ALA A 234 -7.88 -60.21 -10.24
N ALA A 235 -6.83 -59.99 -11.02
CA ALA A 235 -6.11 -61.04 -11.74
C ALA A 235 -5.44 -62.05 -10.80
N LEU A 236 -4.81 -61.59 -9.70
CA LEU A 236 -4.25 -62.46 -8.67
C LEU A 236 -5.33 -63.30 -7.99
N LYS A 237 -6.43 -62.69 -7.55
CA LYS A 237 -7.57 -63.40 -6.93
C LYS A 237 -8.18 -64.44 -7.87
N ALA A 238 -8.30 -64.13 -9.16
CA ALA A 238 -8.76 -65.09 -10.17
C ALA A 238 -7.77 -66.26 -10.39
N ARG A 239 -6.46 -66.01 -10.28
CA ARG A 239 -5.42 -67.04 -10.34
C ARG A 239 -5.45 -67.93 -9.10
N GLU A 240 -5.59 -67.37 -7.90
CA GLU A 240 -5.74 -68.12 -6.65
C GLU A 240 -6.98 -69.02 -6.69
N ALA A 241 -8.13 -68.50 -7.14
CA ALA A 241 -9.35 -69.29 -7.31
C ALA A 241 -9.19 -70.47 -8.29
N ARG A 242 -8.40 -70.30 -9.36
CA ARG A 242 -8.08 -71.40 -10.30
C ARG A 242 -7.15 -72.44 -9.66
N LEU A 243 -6.18 -72.00 -8.86
CA LEU A 243 -5.24 -72.90 -8.17
C LEU A 243 -5.91 -73.66 -7.01
N SER A 244 -6.95 -73.13 -6.38
CA SER A 244 -7.68 -73.81 -5.31
C SER A 244 -8.75 -74.80 -5.80
N ALA A 245 -9.03 -74.82 -7.12
CA ALA A 245 -10.07 -75.64 -7.73
C ALA A 245 -9.54 -76.83 -8.56
N GLY A 246 -8.23 -76.97 -8.71
CA GLY A 246 -7.55 -78.04 -9.47
C GLY A 246 -6.71 -78.96 -8.59
#